data_AF-A0A8C0GTR1-F1
#
_entry.id   AF-A0A8C0GTR1-F1
#
_cell.length_a   1.000
_cell.length_b   1.000
_cell.length_c   1.000
_cell.angle_alpha   90.00
_cell.angle_beta   90.00
_cell.angle_gamma   90.00
#
_symmetry.space_group_name_H-M   'P 1'
#
loop_
_entity.id
_entity.type
_entity.pdbx_description
1 polymer ?
#
loop_
_entity_poly.entity_id
_entity_poly.type
_entity_poly.pdbx_seq_one_letter_code
_entity_poly.pdbx_strand_id
1 'polypeptide(L)'
;MTTSPKPKALKVKEEPKKNAPVLSDDKLVSMPIWELSQHLRGLTKEEVIRLRQRRHTLKNRGYAASCHIKRVELQKEVERLLDALRSKYQALQTFARTVAREPITPTKVATTSVNTIVKSTRSESSFPSSSTS
;
A
#
# COMPACT_ATOMS: atom_id res chain seq x y z
N MET A 1 -47.14 29.77 -20.85
CA MET A 1 -47.84 28.49 -20.65
C MET A 1 -46.96 27.60 -19.78
N THR A 2 -47.14 27.66 -18.46
CA THR A 2 -46.37 26.93 -17.46
C THR A 2 -47.04 25.58 -17.17
N THR A 3 -46.30 24.47 -17.25
CA THR A 3 -46.78 23.18 -16.74
C THR A 3 -45.72 22.53 -15.87
N SER A 4 -45.98 22.52 -14.57
CA SER A 4 -45.18 21.84 -13.55
C SER A 4 -45.68 20.40 -13.41
N PRO A 5 -44.82 19.38 -13.33
CA PRO A 5 -45.27 18.02 -13.04
C PRO A 5 -45.34 17.77 -11.52
N LYS A 6 -46.54 17.39 -11.06
CA LYS A 6 -46.82 16.88 -9.70
C LYS A 6 -46.19 15.49 -9.52
N PRO A 7 -45.45 15.19 -8.44
CA PRO A 7 -45.10 13.82 -8.12
C PRO A 7 -46.30 13.09 -7.51
N LYS A 8 -46.68 11.97 -8.11
CA LYS A 8 -47.70 11.05 -7.60
C LYS A 8 -47.11 10.29 -6.41
N ALA A 9 -47.75 10.42 -5.24
CA ALA A 9 -47.42 9.67 -4.04
C ALA A 9 -47.68 8.17 -4.26
N LEU A 10 -46.61 7.38 -4.28
CA LEU A 10 -46.68 5.91 -4.24
C LEU A 10 -47.03 5.49 -2.81
N LYS A 11 -48.27 5.03 -2.66
CA LYS A 11 -48.83 4.51 -1.42
C LYS A 11 -48.33 3.06 -1.26
N VAL A 12 -47.24 2.90 -0.51
CA VAL A 12 -46.73 1.57 -0.15
C VAL A 12 -47.67 0.99 0.91
N LYS A 13 -48.45 -0.02 0.49
CA LYS A 13 -49.14 -0.93 1.41
C LYS A 13 -48.06 -1.74 2.13
N GLU A 14 -47.82 -1.43 3.40
CA GLU A 14 -47.19 -2.36 4.32
C GLU A 14 -48.15 -3.51 4.61
N GLU A 15 -47.67 -4.74 4.42
CA GLU A 15 -48.22 -5.94 5.03
C GLU A 15 -47.07 -6.66 5.75
N PRO A 16 -47.06 -6.75 7.09
CA PRO A 16 -46.00 -7.38 7.85
C PRO A 16 -46.38 -8.81 8.21
N LYS A 17 -45.88 -9.83 7.50
CA LYS A 17 -46.02 -11.24 7.93
C LYS A 17 -44.74 -12.06 7.73
N LYS A 18 -43.93 -11.99 8.79
CA LYS A 18 -43.20 -13.03 9.56
C LYS A 18 -42.51 -14.19 8.82
N ASN A 19 -41.26 -14.38 9.25
CA ASN A 19 -40.40 -15.57 9.15
C ASN A 19 -39.40 -15.65 7.99
N ALA A 20 -38.66 -14.56 7.73
CA ALA A 20 -37.25 -14.77 7.38
C ALA A 20 -36.52 -15.01 8.72
N PRO A 21 -35.90 -16.17 8.96
CA PRO A 21 -35.18 -16.41 10.19
C PRO A 21 -34.14 -15.31 10.42
N VAL A 22 -34.00 -14.98 11.70
CA VAL A 22 -33.03 -14.16 12.44
C VAL A 22 -31.57 -14.48 12.05
N LEU A 23 -31.23 -14.40 10.76
CA LEU A 23 -29.86 -14.58 10.28
C LEU A 23 -29.23 -13.19 10.17
N SER A 24 -28.31 -12.90 11.09
CA SER A 24 -27.57 -11.63 11.06
C SER A 24 -26.75 -11.51 9.78
N ASP A 25 -26.54 -10.27 9.32
CA ASP A 25 -25.72 -10.01 8.13
C ASP A 25 -24.30 -10.59 8.30
N ASP A 26 -23.72 -10.44 9.50
CA ASP A 26 -22.38 -10.94 9.80
C ASP A 26 -22.29 -12.47 9.71
N LYS A 27 -23.26 -13.18 10.30
CA LYS A 27 -23.31 -14.64 10.20
C LYS A 27 -23.57 -15.08 8.76
N LEU A 28 -24.41 -14.38 8.01
CA LEU A 28 -24.73 -14.69 6.60
C LEU A 28 -23.49 -14.62 5.68
N VAL A 29 -22.66 -13.59 5.88
CA VAL A 29 -21.46 -13.37 5.06
C VAL A 29 -20.35 -14.34 5.43
N SER A 30 -20.14 -14.57 6.73
CA SER A 30 -19.06 -15.41 7.28
C SER A 30 -19.28 -16.90 7.08
N MET A 31 -20.52 -17.37 7.00
CA MET A 31 -20.82 -18.80 6.86
C MET A 31 -20.24 -19.40 5.57
N PRO A 32 -19.56 -20.56 5.61
CA PRO A 32 -19.17 -21.26 4.39
C PRO A 32 -20.38 -21.66 3.54
N ILE A 33 -20.15 -21.91 2.25
CA ILE A 33 -21.23 -22.24 1.29
C ILE A 33 -21.98 -23.49 1.72
N TRP A 34 -21.28 -24.49 2.27
CA TRP A 34 -21.89 -25.73 2.74
C TRP A 34 -22.88 -25.48 3.89
N GLU A 35 -22.48 -24.75 4.93
CA GLU A 35 -23.35 -24.45 6.09
C GLU A 35 -24.52 -23.56 5.66
N LEU A 36 -24.30 -22.61 4.75
CA LEU A 36 -25.39 -21.86 4.13
C LEU A 36 -26.35 -22.80 3.38
N SER A 37 -25.83 -23.75 2.60
CA SER A 37 -26.67 -24.69 1.83
C SER A 37 -27.50 -25.60 2.74
N GLN A 38 -27.00 -25.95 3.92
CA GLN A 38 -27.80 -26.59 4.96
C GLN A 38 -28.94 -25.70 5.46
N HIS A 39 -28.66 -24.44 5.81
CA HIS A 39 -29.68 -23.47 6.24
C HIS A 39 -30.74 -23.16 5.18
N LEU A 40 -30.41 -23.34 3.90
CA LEU A 40 -31.34 -23.13 2.79
C LEU A 40 -32.30 -24.33 2.59
N ARG A 41 -32.06 -25.49 3.24
CA ARG A 41 -32.96 -26.65 3.14
C ARG A 41 -34.29 -26.34 3.84
N GLY A 42 -35.39 -26.70 3.20
CA GLY A 42 -36.74 -26.49 3.74
C GLY A 42 -37.28 -25.06 3.60
N LEU A 43 -36.49 -24.13 3.06
CA LEU A 43 -36.98 -22.80 2.67
C LEU A 43 -37.67 -22.83 1.32
N THR A 44 -38.60 -21.90 1.10
CA THR A 44 -39.23 -21.70 -0.20
C THR A 44 -38.24 -21.12 -1.21
N LYS A 45 -38.52 -21.29 -2.50
CA LYS A 45 -37.66 -20.81 -3.59
C LYS A 45 -37.40 -19.31 -3.50
N GLU A 46 -38.43 -18.54 -3.19
CA GLU A 46 -38.39 -17.08 -3.08
C GLU A 46 -37.47 -16.65 -1.92
N GLU A 47 -37.51 -17.36 -0.79
CA GLU A 47 -36.65 -17.08 0.36
C GLU A 47 -35.19 -17.42 0.08
N VAL A 48 -34.94 -18.52 -0.61
CA VAL A 48 -33.60 -18.91 -1.06
C VAL A 48 -32.99 -17.84 -1.96
N ILE A 49 -33.76 -17.35 -2.94
CA ILE A 49 -33.31 -16.27 -3.84
C ILE A 49 -33.01 -15.00 -3.03
N ARG A 50 -33.91 -14.62 -2.12
CA ARG A 50 -33.74 -13.44 -1.25
C ARG A 50 -32.47 -13.53 -0.40
N LEU A 51 -32.20 -14.68 0.22
CA LEU A 51 -30.99 -14.89 1.05
C LEU A 51 -29.71 -14.89 0.22
N ARG A 52 -29.71 -15.52 -0.96
CA ARG A 52 -28.57 -15.50 -1.89
C ARG A 52 -28.27 -14.08 -2.35
N GLN A 53 -29.31 -13.33 -2.73
CA GLN A 53 -29.16 -11.94 -3.15
C GLN A 53 -28.64 -11.07 -2.01
N ARG A 54 -29.21 -11.20 -0.81
CA ARG A 54 -28.73 -10.47 0.39
C ARG A 54 -27.26 -10.77 0.65
N ARG A 55 -26.85 -12.05 0.64
CA ARG A 55 -25.44 -12.43 0.81
C ARG A 55 -24.55 -11.84 -0.27
N HIS A 56 -24.97 -11.86 -1.53
CA HIS A 56 -24.22 -11.27 -2.64
C HIS A 56 -24.01 -9.77 -2.43
N THR A 57 -25.08 -9.03 -2.13
CA THR A 57 -25.01 -7.58 -1.88
C THR A 57 -24.06 -7.25 -0.74
N LEU A 58 -24.13 -7.99 0.38
CA LEU A 58 -23.25 -7.79 1.52
C LEU A 58 -21.77 -8.07 1.18
N LYS A 59 -21.48 -9.17 0.48
CA LYS A 59 -20.12 -9.47 0.02
C LYS A 59 -19.59 -8.40 -0.94
N ASN A 60 -20.42 -7.95 -1.88
CA ASN A 60 -20.05 -6.88 -2.81
C ASN A 60 -19.74 -5.57 -2.10
N ARG A 61 -20.45 -5.25 -1.01
CA ARG A 61 -20.11 -4.09 -0.19
C ARG A 61 -18.70 -4.20 0.39
N GLY A 62 -18.34 -5.38 0.91
CA GLY A 62 -16.98 -5.66 1.36
C GLY A 62 -15.96 -5.55 0.24
N TYR A 63 -16.23 -6.16 -0.91
CA TYR A 63 -15.34 -6.10 -2.08
C TYR A 63 -15.13 -4.66 -2.60
N ALA A 64 -16.15 -3.81 -2.57
CA ALA A 64 -16.02 -2.40 -2.95
C ALA A 64 -15.08 -1.65 -1.99
N ALA A 65 -15.21 -1.88 -0.68
CA ALA A 65 -14.30 -1.29 0.31
C ALA A 65 -12.85 -1.78 0.12
N SER A 66 -12.66 -3.10 -0.03
CA SER A 66 -11.33 -3.67 -0.30
C SER A 66 -10.72 -3.17 -1.61
N CYS A 67 -11.54 -2.97 -2.66
CA CYS A 67 -11.08 -2.39 -3.93
C CYS A 67 -10.56 -0.96 -3.73
N HIS A 68 -11.28 -0.14 -2.97
CA HIS A 68 -10.83 1.22 -2.66
C HIS A 68 -9.52 1.22 -1.88
N ILE A 69 -9.42 0.41 -0.82
CA ILE A 69 -8.19 0.27 -0.01
C ILE A 69 -7.02 -0.15 -0.90
N LYS A 70 -7.20 -1.19 -1.71
CA LYS A 70 -6.14 -1.70 -2.58
C LYS A 70 -5.67 -0.66 -3.58
N ARG A 71 -6.60 0.13 -4.14
CA ARG A 71 -6.28 1.22 -5.06
C ARG A 71 -5.43 2.28 -4.38
N VAL A 72 -5.82 2.72 -3.18
CA VAL A 72 -5.09 3.75 -2.42
C VAL A 72 -3.70 3.25 -2.00
N GLU A 73 -3.58 2.00 -1.56
CA GLU A 73 -2.28 1.38 -1.25
C GLU A 73 -1.35 1.35 -2.46
N LEU A 74 -1.86 0.96 -3.63
CA LEU A 74 -1.07 0.94 -4.86
C LEU A 74 -0.65 2.36 -5.29
N GLN A 75 -1.53 3.35 -5.17
CA GLN A 75 -1.18 4.74 -5.45
C GLN A 75 -0.03 5.23 -4.55
N LYS A 76 -0.13 4.99 -3.25
CA LYS A 76 0.93 5.35 -2.29
C LYS A 76 2.25 4.64 -2.58
N GLU A 77 2.21 3.36 -2.95
CA GLU A 77 3.43 2.63 -3.29
C GLU A 77 4.08 3.18 -4.55
N VAL A 78 3.29 3.53 -5.58
CA VAL A 78 3.80 4.19 -6.79
C VAL A 78 4.45 5.54 -6.47
N GLU A 79 3.81 6.37 -5.65
CA GLU A 79 4.37 7.65 -5.19
C GLU A 79 5.70 7.46 -4.45
N ARG A 80 5.74 6.51 -3.50
CA ARG A 80 6.95 6.16 -2.75
C ARG A 80 8.10 5.73 -3.66
N LEU A 81 7.83 4.90 -4.66
CA LEU A 81 8.84 4.45 -5.63
C LEU A 81 9.34 5.60 -6.50
N LEU A 82 8.46 6.49 -6.92
CA LEU A 82 8.80 7.67 -7.71
C LEU A 82 9.67 8.65 -6.91
N ASP A 83 9.36 8.88 -5.64
CA ASP A 83 10.19 9.72 -4.76
C ASP A 83 11.56 9.08 -4.49
N ALA A 84 11.62 7.78 -4.25
CA ALA A 84 12.88 7.05 -4.10
C ALA A 84 13.74 7.16 -5.38
N LEU A 85 13.12 7.07 -6.56
CA LEU A 85 13.82 7.21 -7.84
C LEU A 85 14.32 8.64 -8.06
N ARG A 86 13.50 9.66 -7.77
CA ARG A 86 13.89 11.07 -7.83
C ARG A 86 15.06 11.38 -6.90
N SER A 87 15.03 10.87 -5.68
CA SER A 87 16.11 11.03 -4.71
C SER A 87 17.44 10.47 -5.23
N LYS A 88 17.42 9.24 -5.79
CA LYS A 88 18.60 8.64 -6.44
C LYS A 88 19.12 9.48 -7.61
N TYR A 89 18.21 9.97 -8.45
CA TYR A 89 18.57 10.82 -9.58
C TYR A 89 19.22 12.14 -9.13
N GLN A 90 18.68 12.79 -8.10
CA GLN A 90 19.26 14.01 -7.53
C GLN A 90 20.64 13.78 -6.92
N ALA A 91 20.82 12.68 -6.19
CA ALA A 91 22.13 12.30 -5.66
C ALA A 91 23.16 12.11 -6.77
N LEU A 92 22.78 11.42 -7.86
CA LEU A 92 23.66 11.22 -9.00
C LEU A 92 23.97 12.53 -9.75
N GLN A 93 22.97 13.41 -9.95
CA GLN A 93 23.19 14.74 -10.51
C GLN A 93 24.16 15.56 -9.66
N THR A 94 24.01 15.50 -8.34
CA THR A 94 24.88 16.22 -7.40
C THR A 94 26.32 15.70 -7.51
N PHE A 95 26.49 14.39 -7.50
CA PHE A 95 27.79 13.75 -7.71
C PHE A 95 28.42 14.15 -9.05
N ALA A 96 27.68 14.07 -10.15
CA ALA A 96 28.17 14.46 -11.47
C ALA A 96 28.60 15.93 -11.54
N ARG A 97 27.87 16.84 -10.88
CA ARG A 97 28.26 18.26 -10.77
C ARG A 97 29.52 18.45 -9.97
N THR A 98 29.70 17.72 -8.88
CA THR A 98 30.93 17.78 -8.06
C THR A 98 32.13 17.30 -8.87
N VAL A 99 32.04 16.13 -9.52
CA VAL A 99 33.11 15.58 -10.36
C VAL A 99 33.43 16.49 -11.55
N ALA A 100 32.42 17.07 -12.20
CA ALA A 100 32.63 17.99 -13.32
C ALA A 100 33.20 19.37 -12.90
N ARG A 101 33.13 19.71 -11.61
CA ARG A 101 33.64 20.97 -11.06
C ARG A 101 35.03 20.87 -10.46
N GLU A 102 35.56 19.68 -10.19
CA GLU A 102 36.95 19.56 -9.78
C GLU A 102 37.86 19.92 -10.97
N PRO A 103 38.66 20.99 -10.86
CA PRO A 103 39.75 21.20 -11.80
C PRO A 103 40.74 20.06 -11.54
N ILE A 104 40.97 19.21 -12.55
CA ILE A 104 42.21 18.46 -12.64
C ILE A 104 43.32 19.47 -12.96
N THR A 105 43.59 20.40 -12.05
CA THR A 105 44.87 21.09 -12.05
C THR A 105 45.85 20.10 -11.46
N PRO A 106 46.88 19.66 -12.18
CA PRO A 106 48.07 19.17 -11.52
C PRO A 106 48.64 20.37 -10.76
N THR A 107 48.17 20.57 -9.53
CA THR A 107 48.76 21.56 -8.64
C THR A 107 50.18 21.07 -8.42
N LYS A 108 51.09 21.79 -9.08
CA LYS A 108 52.53 21.62 -9.04
C LYS A 108 52.93 21.14 -7.65
N VAL A 109 53.41 19.91 -7.55
CA VAL A 109 54.25 19.51 -6.43
C VAL A 109 55.38 20.53 -6.38
N ALA A 110 55.37 21.39 -5.37
CA ALA A 110 56.55 22.18 -5.06
C ALA A 110 57.67 21.17 -4.84
N THR A 111 58.73 21.26 -5.63
CA THR A 111 59.95 20.48 -5.47
C THR A 111 60.51 20.81 -4.09
N THR A 112 60.10 20.05 -3.07
CA THR A 112 60.72 20.08 -1.75
C THR A 112 62.12 19.52 -1.94
N SER A 113 63.09 20.43 -1.88
CA SER A 113 64.52 20.15 -1.97
C SER A 113 64.89 18.91 -1.15
N VAL A 114 65.43 17.92 -1.84
CA VAL A 114 66.09 16.77 -1.22
C VAL A 114 67.41 17.28 -0.64
N ASN A 115 67.36 17.79 0.59
CA ASN A 115 68.54 18.00 1.41
C ASN A 115 68.41 17.14 2.67
N THR A 116 69.05 15.97 2.59
CA THR A 116 69.86 15.32 3.62
C THR A 116 69.60 15.75 5.07
N ILE A 117 69.16 14.81 5.92
CA ILE A 117 69.87 14.41 7.15
C ILE A 117 69.32 13.04 7.59
N VAL A 118 70.23 12.07 7.54
CA VAL A 118 70.17 10.76 8.19
C VAL A 118 70.01 10.93 9.71
N LYS A 119 69.45 9.91 10.39
CA LYS A 119 69.43 9.65 11.86
C LYS A 119 68.15 10.22 12.53
N SER A 120 67.26 9.45 13.16
CA SER A 120 67.43 8.24 13.98
C SER A 120 66.13 7.41 14.07
N THR A 121 66.34 6.13 14.35
CA THR A 121 65.43 5.08 14.83
C THR A 121 64.38 5.46 15.90
N ARG A 122 63.13 5.00 15.75
CA ARG A 122 62.27 4.37 16.79
C ARG A 122 60.96 3.84 16.12
N SER A 123 60.80 2.53 15.88
CA SER A 123 59.95 1.58 16.66
C SER A 123 58.68 2.22 17.24
N GLU A 124 57.45 1.77 17.02
CA GLU A 124 56.93 0.40 16.97
C GLU A 124 55.49 0.43 16.44
N SER A 125 55.12 -0.66 15.76
CA SER A 125 53.78 -0.97 15.27
C SER A 125 52.82 -1.37 16.39
N SER A 126 51.59 -0.88 16.35
CA SER A 126 50.46 -1.55 17.01
C SER A 126 49.19 -1.46 16.17
N PHE A 127 48.88 -2.57 15.49
CA PHE A 127 47.59 -2.84 14.87
C PHE A 127 46.57 -3.21 15.94
N PRO A 128 45.29 -2.77 15.86
CA PRO A 128 44.24 -3.32 16.70
C PRO A 128 43.67 -4.58 16.04
N SER A 129 43.90 -5.73 16.66
CA SER A 129 43.23 -7.00 16.32
C SER A 129 41.83 -7.03 16.94
N SER A 130 40.83 -7.18 16.08
CA SER A 130 39.45 -7.53 16.41
C SER A 130 39.34 -9.00 16.84
N SER A 131 38.71 -9.25 17.99
CA SER A 131 38.28 -10.59 18.41
C SER A 131 36.79 -10.59 18.69
N THR A 132 36.04 -11.24 17.80
CA THR A 132 34.65 -11.67 17.98
C THR A 132 34.62 -13.05 18.62
N SER A 133 33.83 -13.19 19.69
CA SER A 133 33.20 -14.42 20.16
C SER A 133 31.76 -14.10 20.55
#